data_AF-A0A971KIV1-F1
#
_entry.id   AF-A0A971KIV1-F1
#
_cell.length_a   1.000
_cell.length_b   1.000
_cell.length_c   1.000
_cell.angle_alpha   90.00
_cell.angle_beta   90.00
_cell.angle_gamma   90.00
#
_symmetry.space_group_name_H-M   'P 1'
#
loop_
_entity.id
_entity.type
_entity.pdbx_description
1 polymer ?
#
loop_
_entity_poly.entity_id
_entity_poly.type
_entity_poly.pdbx_seq_one_letter_code
_entity_poly.pdbx_strand_id
1 'polypeptide(L)' 'LDAIQSLSIGPGGFGGSVTALAVSYEYAPTHIAGMPVAVTISCWADRKGIVVFGGSDGA' A
#
# COMPACT_ATOMS: atom_id res chain seq x y z
N LEU A 1 2.19 -10.39 -5.10
CA LEU A 1 1.31 -9.66 -6.03
C LEU A 1 0.40 -10.63 -6.80
N ASP A 2 0.94 -11.73 -7.34
CA ASP A 2 0.20 -12.72 -8.15
C ASP A 2 -1.08 -13.24 -7.49
N ALA A 3 -1.03 -13.54 -6.18
CA ALA A 3 -2.19 -13.98 -5.42
C ALA A 3 -3.35 -12.96 -5.39
N ILE A 4 -3.05 -11.67 -5.49
CA ILE A 4 -4.05 -10.60 -5.56
C ILE A 4 -4.62 -10.52 -6.98
N GLN A 5 -3.77 -10.64 -8.00
CA GLN A 5 -4.22 -10.63 -9.40
C GLN A 5 -5.09 -11.84 -9.73
N SER A 6 -4.81 -13.01 -9.15
CA SER A 6 -5.62 -14.22 -9.36
C SER A 6 -7.08 -14.09 -8.89
N LEU A 7 -7.37 -13.13 -8.00
CA LEU A 7 -8.75 -12.87 -7.57
C LEU A 7 -9.65 -12.37 -8.71
N SER A 8 -9.07 -11.90 -9.81
CA SER A 8 -9.78 -11.46 -11.03
C SER A 8 -10.84 -10.37 -10.79
N ILE A 9 -10.69 -9.60 -9.71
CA ILE A 9 -11.60 -8.50 -9.32
C ILE A 9 -11.50 -7.35 -10.32
N GLY A 10 -10.30 -7.08 -10.83
CA GLY A 10 -10.04 -6.03 -11.80
C GLY A 10 -10.20 -4.60 -11.25
N PRO A 11 -9.96 -3.58 -12.09
CA PRO A 11 -10.04 -2.18 -11.67
C PRO A 11 -11.48 -1.81 -11.30
N GLY A 12 -11.70 -1.29 -10.10
CA GLY A 12 -13.04 -0.88 -9.63
C GLY A 12 -14.03 -2.02 -9.41
N GLY A 13 -13.60 -3.28 -9.47
CA GLY A 13 -14.47 -4.45 -9.28
C GLY A 13 -15.23 -4.90 -10.53
N PHE A 14 -14.89 -4.40 -11.72
CA PHE A 14 -15.54 -4.76 -12.99
C PHE A 14 -14.99 -6.04 -13.64
N GLY A 15 -14.14 -6.78 -12.93
CA GLY A 15 -13.43 -7.94 -13.46
C GLY A 15 -12.17 -7.56 -14.24
N GLY A 16 -11.26 -8.52 -14.38
CA GLY A 16 -10.03 -8.37 -15.19
C GLY A 16 -8.79 -8.91 -14.50
N SER A 17 -7.66 -8.84 -15.19
CA SER A 17 -6.38 -9.42 -14.74
C SER A 17 -5.60 -8.55 -13.75
N VAL A 18 -5.96 -7.26 -13.61
CA VAL A 18 -5.21 -6.29 -12.79
C VAL A 18 -6.11 -5.73 -11.70
N THR A 19 -5.93 -6.23 -10.48
CA THR A 19 -6.63 -5.80 -9.25
C THR A 19 -5.80 -4.80 -8.45
N ALA A 20 -4.49 -5.03 -8.32
CA ALA A 20 -3.57 -4.16 -7.62
C ALA A 20 -2.37 -3.79 -8.50
N LEU A 21 -1.88 -2.56 -8.36
CA LEU A 21 -0.69 -2.09 -9.06
C LEU A 21 0.60 -2.49 -8.35
N ALA A 22 0.59 -2.42 -7.02
CA ALA A 22 1.71 -2.78 -6.16
C ALA A 22 1.19 -3.21 -4.78
N VAL A 23 2.03 -3.92 -4.04
CA VAL A 23 1.79 -4.25 -2.63
C VAL A 23 3.09 -4.07 -1.86
N SER A 24 3.01 -3.38 -0.73
CA SER A 24 4.09 -3.25 0.25
C SER A 24 3.60 -3.85 1.56
N TYR A 25 4.48 -4.50 2.29
CA TYR A 25 4.18 -5.04 3.61
C TYR A 25 5.38 -4.82 4.53
N GLU A 26 5.08 -4.66 5.80
CA GLU A 26 6.08 -4.62 6.87
C GLU A 26 5.72 -5.71 7.89
N TYR A 27 6.74 -6.29 8.50
CA TYR A 27 6.58 -7.32 9.51
C TYR A 27 7.36 -6.93 10.76
N ALA A 28 6.73 -7.09 11.92
CA ALA A 28 7.34 -6.84 13.22
C ALA A 28 6.96 -7.97 14.20
N PRO A 29 7.85 -8.32 15.15
CA PRO A 29 7.54 -9.29 16.19
C PRO A 29 6.42 -8.78 17.10
N THR A 30 5.67 -9.71 17.68
CA THR A 30 4.54 -9.44 18.56
C THR A 30 4.53 -10.44 19.72
N HIS A 31 3.81 -10.11 20.79
CA HIS A 31 3.63 -11.02 21.93
C HIS A 31 2.94 -12.31 21.46
N ILE A 32 3.29 -13.48 22.01
CA ILE A 32 2.75 -14.78 21.55
C ILE A 32 1.21 -14.85 21.55
N ALA A 33 0.57 -14.10 22.47
CA ALA A 33 -0.88 -14.03 22.57
C ALA A 33 -1.54 -12.98 21.64
N GLY A 34 -0.76 -12.19 20.90
CA GLY A 34 -1.26 -11.12 20.04
C GLY A 34 -0.69 -11.23 18.63
N MET A 35 -1.56 -11.14 17.62
CA MET A 35 -1.15 -11.09 16.21
C MET A 35 -1.84 -9.92 15.51
N PRO A 36 -1.33 -8.69 15.68
CA PRO A 36 -1.90 -7.53 15.02
C PRO A 36 -1.62 -7.58 13.52
N VAL A 37 -2.67 -7.39 12.72
CA VAL A 37 -2.59 -7.31 11.26
C VAL A 37 -3.39 -6.09 10.82
N ALA A 38 -2.79 -5.25 9.99
CA ALA A 38 -3.43 -4.09 9.38
C ALA A 38 -3.27 -4.15 7.86
N VAL A 39 -4.34 -3.79 7.15
CA VAL A 39 -4.35 -3.69 5.69
C VAL A 39 -4.87 -2.32 5.32
N THR A 40 -4.12 -1.60 4.50
CA THR A 40 -4.50 -0.29 3.97
C THR A 40 -4.44 -0.31 2.44
N ILE A 41 -5.31 0.48 1.81
CA ILE A 41 -5.41 0.55 0.35
C ILE A 41 -5.27 2.01 -0.06
N SER A 42 -4.36 2.27 -1.01
CA SER A 42 -4.30 3.54 -1.73
C SER A 42 -5.17 3.43 -2.98
N CYS A 43 -6.06 4.41 -3.19
CA CYS A 43 -6.99 4.40 -4.32
C CYS A 43 -6.34 4.93 -5.61
N TRP A 44 -7.12 5.07 -6.69
CA TRP A 44 -6.62 5.65 -7.95
C TRP A 44 -6.10 7.09 -7.79
N ALA A 45 -6.54 7.79 -6.75
CA ALA A 45 -6.17 9.18 -6.48
C ALA A 45 -5.07 9.26 -5.40
N ASP A 46 -4.14 8.30 -5.42
CA ASP A 46 -3.02 8.25 -4.49
C ASP A 46 -2.06 9.43 -4.72
N ARG A 47 -2.26 10.50 -3.95
CA ARG A 47 -1.50 11.74 -4.05
C ARG A 47 -0.80 11.95 -2.71
N LYS A 48 0.50 11.73 -2.72
CA LYS A 48 1.36 11.84 -1.54
C LYS A 48 2.46 12.85 -1.85
N GLY A 49 2.76 13.72 -0.89
CA GLY A 49 3.85 14.68 -0.96
C GLY A 49 4.65 14.61 0.34
N ILE A 50 5.97 14.65 0.23
CA ILE A 50 6.87 14.74 1.39
C ILE A 50 7.44 16.14 1.34
N VAL A 51 7.22 16.91 2.41
CA VAL A 51 7.83 18.23 2.58
C VAL A 51 8.87 18.11 3.68
N VAL A 52 10.11 18.43 3.35
CA VAL A 52 11.19 18.53 4.33
C VAL A 52 11.41 20.01 4.61
N PHE A 53 11.15 20.42 5.84
CA PHE A 53 11.44 21.77 6.29
C PHE A 53 12.83 21.78 6.92
N GLY A 54 13.79 22.39 6.24
CA GLY A 54 15.16 22.59 6.71
C GLY A 54 15.69 23.90 6.16
N GLY A 55 15.92 24.86 7.07
CA GLY A 55 16.40 26.19 6.74
C GLY A 55 17.89 26.20 6.36
N SER A 56 18.16 26.49 5.10
CA SER A 56 18.95 27.63 4.65
C SER A 56 18.89 27.56 3.13
N ASP A 57 18.31 28.60 2.55
CA ASP A 57 18.33 28.85 1.12
C ASP A 57 19.79 28.80 0.66
N GLY A 58 20.07 28.04 -0.39
CA GLY A 58 21.41 27.62 -0.80
C GLY A 58 22.52 28.64 -0.55
N ALA A 59 23.46 28.25 0.32
CA ALA A 59 24.81 28.78 0.43
C ALA A 59 25.78 27.61 0.62
#